data_AF-A0AAU7T113-F1
#
_entry.id   AF-A0AAU7T113-F1
#
_cell.length_a   1.000
_cell.length_b   1.000
_cell.length_c   1.000
_cell.angle_alpha   90.00
_cell.angle_beta   90.00
_cell.angle_gamma   90.00
#
_symmetry.space_group_name_H-M   'P 1'
#
loop_
_entity.id
_entity.type
_entity.pdbx_description
1 polymer ?
#
loop_
_entity_poly.entity_id
_entity_poly.type
_entity_poly.pdbx_seq_one_letter_code
_entity_poly.pdbx_strand_id
1 'polypeptide(L)'
;MLIQTFRLWCGQILADLGAEVIKIERPQVGDDTRMWGPSWMPDQQGDATRESGYFQCANRNKYSVSVDIASAQGQEIIREIAKTADVVIENYKADSLAKYGLDYASLSALNPNVVYCSITGFGQDGPRALNENFKEIASPIKLSDTPVEYRNAPPQLGEHTQHILSRLKMADELHALKLQGIIDEEVA
;
A
#
# COMPACT_ATOMS: atom_id res chain seq x y z
N MET A 1 -2.47 -5.35 13.08
CA MET A 1 -3.50 -4.47 12.50
C MET A 1 -3.14 -4.21 11.06
N LEU A 2 -3.72 -4.98 10.14
CA LEU A 2 -3.32 -4.97 8.73
C LEU A 2 -4.16 -3.96 7.93
N ILE A 3 -3.49 -3.00 7.29
CA ILE A 3 -4.11 -1.91 6.53
C ILE A 3 -3.61 -1.90 5.08
N GLN A 4 -4.50 -2.10 4.12
CA GLN A 4 -4.20 -1.92 2.70
C GLN A 4 -4.36 -0.45 2.31
N THR A 5 -3.39 0.22 1.67
CA THR A 5 -3.55 1.65 1.30
C THR A 5 -3.11 2.00 -0.12
N PHE A 6 -3.94 2.82 -0.78
CA PHE A 6 -3.59 3.49 -2.04
C PHE A 6 -3.45 5.03 -1.88
N ARG A 7 -3.84 5.62 -0.74
CA ARG A 7 -3.51 7.00 -0.32
C ARG A 7 -2.45 7.04 0.78
N LEU A 8 -1.55 8.00 0.64
CA LEU A 8 -0.20 7.94 1.23
C LEU A 8 -0.24 8.27 2.74
N TRP A 9 -0.90 9.35 3.15
CA TRP A 9 -0.82 9.83 4.53
C TRP A 9 -1.64 9.01 5.54
N CYS A 10 -2.87 8.60 5.24
CA CYS A 10 -3.68 7.85 6.21
C CYS A 10 -3.00 6.53 6.61
N GLY A 11 -2.48 5.79 5.62
CA GLY A 11 -1.70 4.59 5.87
C GLY A 11 -0.42 4.87 6.65
N GLN A 12 0.27 5.96 6.34
CA GLN A 12 1.50 6.32 7.03
C GLN A 12 1.23 6.67 8.50
N ILE A 13 0.18 7.44 8.78
CA ILE A 13 -0.21 7.79 10.15
C ILE A 13 -0.54 6.53 10.94
N LEU A 14 -1.29 5.60 10.36
CA LEU A 14 -1.62 4.34 11.03
C LEU A 14 -0.37 3.50 11.27
N ALA A 15 0.55 3.45 10.31
CA ALA A 15 1.83 2.78 10.47
C ALA A 15 2.69 3.42 11.59
N ASP A 16 2.76 4.75 11.64
CA ASP A 16 3.44 5.50 12.69
C ASP A 16 2.83 5.23 14.08
N LEU A 17 1.52 4.98 14.14
CA LEU A 17 0.79 4.61 15.36
C LEU A 17 0.92 3.11 15.73
N GLY A 18 1.74 2.34 14.99
CA GLY A 18 2.05 0.94 15.28
C GLY A 18 1.21 -0.08 14.51
N ALA A 19 0.45 0.35 13.51
CA ALA A 19 -0.23 -0.57 12.60
C ALA A 19 0.76 -1.25 11.65
N GLU A 20 0.42 -2.46 11.23
CA GLU A 20 1.10 -3.13 10.12
C GLU A 20 0.41 -2.70 8.82
N VAL A 21 1.10 -1.92 7.99
CA VAL A 21 0.47 -1.35 6.80
C VAL A 21 1.08 -1.97 5.55
N ILE A 22 0.27 -2.70 4.78
CA ILE A 22 0.68 -3.31 3.51
C ILE A 22 0.20 -2.43 2.37
N LYS A 23 1.13 -1.81 1.66
CA LYS A 23 0.86 -1.04 0.46
C LYS A 23 0.86 -1.99 -0.75
N ILE A 24 -0.30 -2.16 -1.37
CA ILE A 24 -0.43 -2.92 -2.63
C ILE A 24 -0.15 -1.98 -3.80
N GLU A 25 0.77 -2.38 -4.68
CA GLU A 25 1.24 -1.56 -5.78
C GLU A 25 1.25 -2.33 -7.11
N ARG A 26 1.24 -1.60 -8.23
CA ARG A 26 1.33 -2.23 -9.55
C ARG A 26 2.76 -2.73 -9.79
N PRO A 27 2.96 -3.95 -10.31
CA PRO A 27 4.28 -4.44 -10.70
C PRO A 27 4.98 -3.48 -11.68
N GLN A 28 6.31 -3.38 -11.58
CA GLN A 28 7.22 -2.55 -12.43
C GLN A 28 7.03 -1.02 -12.35
N VAL A 29 5.83 -0.55 -12.06
CA VAL A 29 5.47 0.88 -12.04
C VAL A 29 5.41 1.41 -10.61
N GLY A 30 4.81 0.64 -9.70
CA GLY A 30 4.52 1.07 -8.35
C GLY A 30 3.38 2.10 -8.26
N ASP A 31 3.34 2.79 -7.12
CA ASP A 31 2.59 4.03 -6.92
C ASP A 31 3.11 5.16 -7.82
N ASP A 32 2.20 5.91 -8.45
CA ASP A 32 2.57 7.01 -9.35
C ASP A 32 3.48 8.06 -8.69
N THR A 33 3.34 8.25 -7.37
CA THR A 33 4.16 9.20 -6.61
C THR A 33 5.62 8.81 -6.53
N ARG A 34 6.00 7.55 -6.76
CA ARG A 34 7.42 7.16 -6.91
C ARG A 34 8.09 7.98 -8.01
N MET A 35 7.35 8.35 -9.06
CA MET A 35 7.85 9.12 -10.20
C MET A 35 7.61 10.65 -10.09
N TRP A 36 7.15 11.15 -8.94
CA TRP A 36 6.87 12.59 -8.75
C TRP A 36 8.14 13.36 -8.34
N GLY A 37 9.05 13.54 -9.30
CA GLY A 37 10.26 14.34 -9.16
C GLY A 37 10.00 15.86 -9.04
N PRO A 38 11.06 16.70 -8.99
CA PRO A 38 12.44 16.40 -9.38
C PRO A 38 13.35 15.92 -8.24
N SER A 39 12.87 15.89 -6.99
CA SER A 39 13.69 15.44 -5.85
C SER A 39 13.79 13.92 -5.84
N TRP A 40 14.85 13.36 -6.41
CA TRP A 40 15.10 11.92 -6.40
C TRP A 40 16.01 11.54 -5.24
N MET A 41 15.73 10.42 -4.58
CA MET A 41 16.60 9.91 -3.54
C MET A 41 17.91 9.42 -4.16
N PRO A 42 19.07 9.72 -3.56
CA PRO A 42 20.30 9.08 -3.97
C PRO A 42 20.32 7.61 -3.54
N ASP A 43 20.96 6.76 -4.33
CA ASP A 43 21.36 5.42 -3.91
C ASP A 43 22.61 5.48 -3.03
N GLN A 44 23.15 4.31 -2.66
CA GLN A 44 24.37 4.22 -1.85
C GLN A 44 25.61 4.82 -2.53
N GLN A 45 25.63 4.92 -3.86
CA GLN A 45 26.71 5.52 -4.65
C GLN A 45 26.50 7.02 -4.87
N GLY A 46 25.36 7.58 -4.46
CA GLY A 46 24.99 8.97 -4.63
C GLY A 46 24.24 9.27 -5.93
N ASP A 47 23.96 8.25 -6.75
CA ASP A 47 23.25 8.39 -8.01
C ASP A 47 21.73 8.47 -7.80
N ALA A 48 21.03 9.23 -8.64
CA ALA A 48 19.60 9.42 -8.51
C ALA A 48 18.81 8.12 -8.78
N THR A 49 18.04 7.67 -7.79
CA THR A 49 17.10 6.55 -7.92
C THR A 49 15.80 6.97 -8.61
N ARG A 50 14.89 6.00 -8.80
CA ARG A 50 13.51 6.24 -9.22
C ARG A 50 12.56 6.52 -8.05
N GLU A 51 13.08 6.75 -6.85
CA GLU A 51 12.29 7.04 -5.67
C GLU A 51 12.21 8.54 -5.44
N SER A 52 11.02 9.12 -5.62
CA SER A 52 10.84 10.54 -5.34
C SER A 52 10.84 10.82 -3.83
N GLY A 53 11.35 11.99 -3.45
CA GLY A 53 11.21 12.52 -2.10
C GLY A 53 9.75 12.67 -1.69
N TYR A 54 8.82 12.85 -2.63
CA TYR A 54 7.38 12.86 -2.34
C TYR A 54 6.90 11.51 -1.82
N PHE A 55 7.27 10.42 -2.51
CA PHE A 55 6.93 9.06 -2.09
C PHE A 55 7.51 8.76 -0.70
N GLN A 56 8.76 9.15 -0.47
CA GLN A 56 9.44 8.94 0.81
C GLN A 56 8.76 9.66 1.98
N CYS A 57 8.34 10.92 1.77
CA CYS A 57 7.65 11.70 2.79
C CYS A 57 6.35 11.03 3.26
N ALA A 58 5.68 10.27 2.40
CA ALA A 58 4.31 9.83 2.62
C ALA A 58 4.11 8.30 2.72
N ASN A 59 5.19 7.49 2.69
CA ASN A 59 5.07 6.02 2.76
C ASN A 59 5.98 5.31 3.79
N ARG A 60 6.65 6.06 4.68
CA ARG A 60 7.38 5.48 5.83
C ARG A 60 6.55 4.49 6.65
N ASN A 61 7.22 3.53 7.29
CA ASN A 61 6.65 2.46 8.13
C ASN A 61 5.69 1.47 7.43
N LYS A 62 5.55 1.53 6.11
CA LYS A 62 4.73 0.58 5.34
C LYS A 62 5.57 -0.54 4.75
N TYR A 63 4.97 -1.73 4.64
CA TYR A 63 5.44 -2.80 3.77
C TYR A 63 4.93 -2.56 2.34
N SER A 64 5.75 -2.83 1.32
CA SER A 64 5.36 -2.73 -0.08
C SER A 64 5.21 -4.12 -0.68
N VAL A 65 4.09 -4.38 -1.37
CA VAL A 65 3.81 -5.64 -2.08
C VAL A 65 3.26 -5.31 -3.46
N SER A 66 3.92 -5.79 -4.52
CA SER A 66 3.48 -5.56 -5.89
C SER A 66 2.54 -6.67 -6.39
N VAL A 67 1.30 -6.34 -6.75
CA VAL A 67 0.29 -7.27 -7.26
C VAL A 67 -0.51 -6.62 -8.39
N ASP A 68 -0.68 -7.32 -9.50
CA ASP A 68 -1.57 -6.88 -10.58
C ASP A 68 -3.03 -7.25 -10.29
N ILE A 69 -3.82 -6.24 -9.90
CA ILE A 69 -5.24 -6.39 -9.57
C ILE A 69 -6.13 -6.72 -10.78
N ALA A 70 -5.64 -6.50 -12.00
CA ALA A 70 -6.39 -6.84 -13.21
C ALA A 70 -6.39 -8.35 -13.48
N SER A 71 -5.44 -9.09 -12.88
CA SER A 71 -5.36 -10.55 -12.99
C SER A 71 -6.25 -11.25 -11.94
N ALA A 72 -6.82 -12.39 -12.31
CA ALA A 72 -7.64 -13.19 -11.40
C ALA A 72 -6.84 -13.68 -10.18
N GLN A 73 -5.58 -14.08 -10.40
CA GLN A 73 -4.66 -14.50 -9.34
C GLN A 73 -4.31 -13.34 -8.40
N GLY A 74 -4.07 -12.14 -8.93
CA GLY A 74 -3.79 -10.96 -8.11
C GLY A 74 -4.97 -10.56 -7.24
N GLN A 75 -6.19 -10.65 -7.78
CA GLN A 75 -7.41 -10.44 -7.00
C GLN A 75 -7.52 -11.45 -5.85
N GLU A 76 -7.18 -12.72 -6.10
CA GLU A 76 -7.22 -13.75 -5.06
C GLU A 76 -6.22 -13.49 -3.94
N ILE A 77 -4.98 -13.11 -4.30
CA ILE A 77 -3.96 -12.73 -3.32
C ILE A 77 -4.45 -11.59 -2.43
N ILE A 78 -5.08 -10.56 -3.02
CA ILE A 78 -5.61 -9.42 -2.26
C ILE A 78 -6.77 -9.84 -1.36
N ARG A 79 -7.65 -10.73 -1.81
CA ARG A 79 -8.72 -11.29 -0.98
C ARG A 79 -8.17 -12.08 0.21
N GLU A 80 -7.12 -12.89 0.02
CA GLU A 80 -6.46 -13.60 1.12
C GLU A 80 -5.84 -12.64 2.15
N ILE A 81 -5.21 -11.57 1.68
CA ILE A 81 -4.69 -10.51 2.55
C ILE A 81 -5.85 -9.86 3.33
N ALA A 82 -6.93 -9.49 2.63
CA ALA A 82 -8.10 -8.82 3.20
C ALA A 82 -8.86 -9.67 4.23
N LYS A 83 -8.82 -11.01 4.13
CA LYS A 83 -9.40 -11.92 5.13
C LYS A 83 -8.79 -11.74 6.52
N THR A 84 -7.55 -11.28 6.60
CA THR A 84 -6.81 -11.06 7.85
C THR A 84 -6.67 -9.57 8.18
N ALA A 85 -7.17 -8.68 7.32
CA ALA A 85 -7.07 -7.25 7.50
C ALA A 85 -8.14 -6.72 8.46
N ASP A 86 -7.74 -5.83 9.37
CA ASP A 86 -8.69 -5.08 10.19
C ASP A 86 -9.26 -3.90 9.39
N VAL A 87 -8.46 -3.32 8.49
CA VAL A 87 -8.85 -2.15 7.68
C VAL A 87 -8.41 -2.33 6.24
N VAL A 88 -9.27 -1.97 5.29
CA VAL A 88 -8.91 -1.80 3.88
C VAL A 88 -9.12 -0.35 3.50
N ILE A 89 -8.09 0.32 2.96
CA ILE A 89 -8.15 1.71 2.50
C ILE A 89 -7.85 1.75 1.00
N GLU A 90 -8.76 2.35 0.24
CA GLU A 90 -8.59 2.52 -1.18
C GLU A 90 -9.06 3.89 -1.67
N ASN A 91 -8.55 4.30 -2.83
CA ASN A 91 -8.90 5.56 -3.47
C ASN A 91 -9.09 5.41 -4.98
N TYR A 92 -9.57 4.25 -5.41
CA TYR A 92 -9.97 4.04 -6.78
C TYR A 92 -11.23 4.85 -7.08
N LYS A 93 -11.57 4.97 -8.37
CA LYS A 93 -12.85 5.57 -8.76
C LYS A 93 -14.00 4.82 -8.10
N ALA A 94 -15.08 5.54 -7.78
CA ALA A 94 -16.31 4.94 -7.27
C ALA A 94 -16.73 3.74 -8.13
N ASP A 95 -17.16 2.66 -7.48
CA ASP A 95 -17.58 1.38 -8.08
C ASP A 95 -16.50 0.62 -8.90
N SER A 96 -15.30 1.17 -9.09
CA SER A 96 -14.32 0.56 -10.00
C SER A 96 -13.65 -0.71 -9.46
N LEU A 97 -13.75 -0.98 -8.15
CA LEU A 97 -13.25 -2.22 -7.55
C LEU A 97 -14.28 -3.35 -7.52
N ALA A 98 -15.56 -3.06 -7.77
CA ALA A 98 -16.62 -4.08 -7.78
C ALA A 98 -16.38 -5.12 -8.88
N LYS A 99 -15.95 -4.68 -10.06
CA LYS A 99 -15.56 -5.58 -11.17
C LYS A 99 -14.38 -6.50 -10.87
N TYR A 100 -13.61 -6.22 -9.82
CA TYR A 100 -12.48 -7.04 -9.36
C TYR A 100 -12.83 -7.89 -8.14
N GLY A 101 -14.03 -7.73 -7.56
CA GLY A 101 -14.43 -8.37 -6.31
C GLY A 101 -13.61 -7.88 -5.12
N LEU A 102 -13.20 -6.60 -5.14
CA LEU A 102 -12.40 -5.96 -4.10
C LEU A 102 -13.14 -4.77 -3.44
N ASP A 103 -14.41 -4.59 -3.76
CA ASP A 103 -15.29 -3.61 -3.11
C ASP A 103 -15.75 -4.08 -1.73
N TYR A 104 -16.41 -3.19 -0.99
CA TYR A 104 -16.88 -3.48 0.36
C TYR A 104 -17.83 -4.69 0.43
N ALA A 105 -18.78 -4.85 -0.49
CA ALA A 105 -19.73 -5.96 -0.42
C ALA A 105 -19.00 -7.30 -0.61
N SER A 106 -18.05 -7.35 -1.54
CA SER A 106 -17.21 -8.53 -1.76
C SER A 106 -16.31 -8.85 -0.57
N LEU A 107 -15.62 -7.86 0.00
CA LEU A 107 -14.67 -8.10 1.08
C LEU A 107 -15.35 -8.33 2.44
N SER A 108 -16.44 -7.65 2.74
CA SER A 108 -17.20 -7.87 3.99
C SER A 108 -17.86 -9.24 4.05
N ALA A 109 -18.23 -9.82 2.90
CA ALA A 109 -18.69 -11.20 2.83
C ALA A 109 -17.59 -12.21 3.23
N LEU A 110 -16.32 -11.88 2.99
CA LEU A 110 -15.16 -12.72 3.35
C LEU A 110 -14.66 -12.45 4.76
N ASN A 111 -14.72 -11.19 5.20
CA ASN A 111 -14.30 -10.72 6.52
C ASN A 111 -15.34 -9.74 7.08
N PRO A 112 -16.33 -10.22 7.85
CA PRO A 112 -17.40 -9.37 8.39
C PRO A 112 -16.94 -8.28 9.36
N ASN A 113 -15.71 -8.36 9.88
CA ASN A 113 -15.16 -7.38 10.82
C ASN A 113 -14.32 -6.30 10.13
N VAL A 114 -14.16 -6.36 8.80
CA VAL A 114 -13.31 -5.42 8.07
C VAL A 114 -13.88 -4.00 8.14
N VAL A 115 -13.03 -3.04 8.49
CA VAL A 115 -13.32 -1.62 8.32
C VAL A 115 -12.89 -1.21 6.91
N TYR A 116 -13.84 -0.91 6.04
CA TYR A 116 -13.54 -0.49 4.66
C TYR A 116 -13.62 1.03 4.52
N CYS A 117 -12.51 1.66 4.16
CA CYS A 117 -12.37 3.09 3.98
C CYS A 117 -12.11 3.43 2.51
N SER A 118 -13.14 3.94 1.85
CA SER A 118 -13.06 4.46 0.48
C SER A 118 -12.81 5.96 0.50
N ILE A 119 -11.82 6.44 -0.26
CA ILE A 119 -11.50 7.86 -0.42
C ILE A 119 -11.68 8.26 -1.88
N THR A 120 -12.77 8.96 -2.19
CA THR A 120 -13.07 9.50 -3.53
C THR A 120 -13.38 10.99 -3.47
N GLY A 121 -13.25 11.69 -4.60
CA GLY A 121 -13.38 13.16 -4.64
C GLY A 121 -14.75 13.70 -4.23
N PHE A 122 -15.82 12.92 -4.41
CA PHE A 122 -17.20 13.33 -4.08
C PHE A 122 -17.96 12.33 -3.20
N GLY A 123 -17.30 11.28 -2.70
CA GLY A 123 -17.95 10.16 -2.04
C GLY A 123 -18.41 9.07 -3.02
N GLN A 124 -18.94 7.98 -2.48
CA GLN A 124 -19.48 6.85 -3.26
C GLN A 124 -20.93 7.10 -3.72
N ASP A 125 -21.63 8.06 -3.12
CA ASP A 125 -23.04 8.36 -3.36
C ASP A 125 -23.29 9.78 -3.84
N GLY A 126 -24.51 10.01 -4.34
CA GLY A 126 -25.00 11.34 -4.73
C GLY A 126 -24.64 11.73 -6.17
N PRO A 127 -25.16 12.88 -6.65
CA PRO A 127 -25.18 13.23 -8.08
C PRO A 127 -23.79 13.49 -8.68
N ARG A 128 -22.73 13.54 -7.87
CA ARG A 128 -21.37 13.80 -8.30
C ARG A 128 -20.40 12.63 -8.09
N ALA A 129 -20.86 11.49 -7.57
CA ALA A 129 -20.01 10.33 -7.29
C ALA A 129 -19.26 9.82 -8.54
N LEU A 130 -19.88 9.91 -9.72
CA LEU A 130 -19.31 9.47 -11.00
C LEU A 130 -18.65 10.60 -11.82
N ASN A 131 -18.41 11.77 -11.23
CA ASN A 131 -17.86 12.89 -11.98
C ASN A 131 -16.36 12.72 -12.27
N GLU A 132 -16.03 12.41 -13.52
CA GLU A 132 -14.68 12.07 -13.96
C GLU A 132 -13.74 13.28 -14.22
N ASN A 133 -14.27 14.50 -14.23
CA ASN A 133 -13.54 15.71 -14.65
C ASN A 133 -12.90 16.50 -13.50
N PHE A 134 -12.84 15.94 -12.29
CA PHE A 134 -12.33 16.64 -11.10
C PHE A 134 -10.86 16.28 -10.79
N LYS A 135 -10.05 17.30 -10.46
CA LYS A 135 -8.68 17.15 -9.95
C LYS A 135 -8.65 17.49 -8.45
N GLU A 136 -8.40 16.50 -7.60
CA GLU A 136 -8.40 16.66 -6.12
C GLU A 136 -7.22 17.51 -5.59
N ILE A 137 -7.48 18.32 -4.55
CA ILE A 137 -6.47 18.90 -3.65
C ILE A 137 -6.90 18.68 -2.19
N ALA A 138 -5.99 18.08 -1.39
CA ALA A 138 -5.79 18.17 0.08
C ALA A 138 -6.07 16.94 0.98
N SER A 139 -5.28 16.85 2.07
CA SER A 139 -5.71 16.33 3.38
C SER A 139 -5.17 17.24 4.51
N PRO A 140 -5.99 17.68 5.49
CA PRO A 140 -5.57 18.59 6.55
C PRO A 140 -5.71 17.95 7.95
N ILE A 141 -4.80 17.06 8.35
CA ILE A 141 -4.88 16.41 9.68
C ILE A 141 -4.07 17.19 10.74
N LYS A 142 -4.68 17.45 11.91
CA LYS A 142 -4.05 17.88 13.17
C LYS A 142 -4.50 16.96 14.30
N LEU A 143 -3.57 16.43 15.10
CA LEU A 143 -3.85 15.58 16.26
C LEU A 143 -3.26 16.22 17.53
N SER A 144 -4.07 16.39 18.56
CA SER A 144 -3.70 17.10 19.81
C SER A 144 -3.11 16.21 20.90
N ASP A 145 -3.53 14.94 21.00
CA ASP A 145 -3.21 14.07 22.15
C ASP A 145 -2.15 12.99 21.84
N THR A 146 -1.83 12.75 20.56
CA THR A 146 -0.87 11.72 20.14
C THR A 146 0.17 12.35 19.20
N PRO A 147 1.20 13.02 19.76
CA PRO A 147 2.23 13.64 18.94
C PRO A 147 3.01 12.58 18.15
N VAL A 148 3.31 12.90 16.90
CA VAL A 148 3.99 11.98 15.97
C VAL A 148 5.43 11.74 16.43
N GLU A 149 5.79 10.47 16.62
CA GLU A 149 7.14 10.02 16.94
C GLU A 149 7.73 9.22 15.77
N TYR A 150 8.97 9.51 15.40
CA TYR A 150 9.67 8.87 14.28
C TYR A 150 10.67 7.85 14.82
N ARG A 151 10.42 6.56 14.59
CA ARG A 151 11.26 5.46 15.09
C ARG A 151 12.21 4.89 14.03
N ASN A 152 11.78 4.85 12.77
CA ASN A 152 12.55 4.35 11.64
C ASN A 152 12.34 5.23 10.39
N ALA A 153 13.31 5.19 9.48
CA ALA A 153 13.18 5.77 8.15
C ALA A 153 12.23 4.93 7.27
N PRO A 154 11.70 5.47 6.15
CA PRO A 154 11.00 4.65 5.16
C PRO A 154 11.90 3.49 4.68
N PRO A 155 11.35 2.28 4.54
CA PRO A 155 12.16 1.12 4.18
C PRO A 155 12.58 1.14 2.71
N GLN A 156 13.72 0.54 2.41
CA GLN A 156 14.12 0.20 1.05
C GLN A 156 13.22 -0.91 0.49
N LEU A 157 13.18 -1.04 -0.84
CA LEU A 157 12.43 -2.09 -1.51
C LEU A 157 12.97 -3.46 -1.08
N GLY A 158 12.10 -4.30 -0.50
CA GLY A 158 12.48 -5.66 -0.11
C GLY A 158 13.33 -5.79 1.16
N GLU A 159 13.65 -4.68 1.85
CA GLU A 159 14.51 -4.65 3.05
C GLU A 159 14.10 -5.67 4.12
N HIS A 160 12.79 -5.91 4.27
CA HIS A 160 12.24 -6.76 5.32
C HIS A 160 11.72 -8.12 4.82
N THR A 161 11.91 -8.45 3.53
CA THR A 161 11.37 -9.66 2.90
C THR A 161 11.76 -10.93 3.65
N GLN A 162 13.04 -11.09 3.98
CA GLN A 162 13.54 -12.26 4.71
C GLN A 162 12.99 -12.31 6.15
N HIS A 163 13.01 -11.16 6.85
CA HIS A 163 12.58 -11.06 8.24
C HIS A 163 11.09 -11.40 8.45
N ILE A 164 10.25 -11.01 7.48
CA ILE A 164 8.81 -11.28 7.54
C ILE A 164 8.49 -12.70 7.06
N LEU A 165 9.03 -13.11 5.91
CA LEU A 165 8.65 -14.38 5.30
C LEU A 165 9.23 -15.61 6.01
N SER A 166 10.34 -15.47 6.73
CA SER A 166 10.89 -16.55 7.59
C SER A 166 9.95 -16.98 8.72
N ARG A 167 8.92 -16.17 9.04
CA ARG A 167 7.86 -16.54 9.99
C ARG A 167 6.82 -17.50 9.38
N LEU A 168 6.78 -17.59 8.05
CA LEU A 168 5.73 -18.26 7.28
C LEU A 168 6.25 -19.40 6.41
N LYS A 169 7.52 -19.36 6.02
CA LYS A 169 8.14 -20.23 5.02
C LYS A 169 9.48 -20.74 5.53
N MET A 170 9.79 -21.99 5.23
CA MET A 170 11.10 -22.58 5.52
C MET A 170 12.17 -21.97 4.61
N ALA A 171 13.43 -21.98 5.06
CA ALA A 171 14.54 -21.35 4.36
C ALA A 171 14.70 -21.82 2.90
N ASP A 172 14.46 -23.12 2.64
CA ASP A 172 14.58 -23.69 1.29
C ASP A 172 13.47 -23.18 0.35
N GLU A 173 12.26 -22.95 0.88
CA GLU A 173 11.17 -22.35 0.12
C GLU A 173 11.46 -20.88 -0.20
N LEU A 174 12.02 -20.13 0.76
CA LEU A 174 12.44 -18.75 0.53
C LEU A 174 13.54 -18.67 -0.53
N HIS A 175 14.48 -19.61 -0.52
CA HIS A 175 15.53 -19.69 -1.52
C HIS A 175 14.97 -20.00 -2.92
N ALA A 176 14.01 -20.93 -3.02
CA ALA A 176 13.33 -21.23 -4.28
C ALA A 176 12.56 -20.01 -4.83
N LEU A 177 11.89 -19.25 -3.96
CA LEU A 177 11.16 -18.04 -4.33
C LEU A 177 12.10 -16.93 -4.84
N LYS A 178 13.31 -16.81 -4.25
CA LYS A 178 14.35 -15.89 -4.74
C LYS A 178 14.82 -16.27 -6.14
N LEU A 179 15.11 -17.55 -6.37
CA LEU A 179 15.56 -18.06 -7.68
C LEU A 179 14.50 -17.88 -8.79
N GLN A 180 13.22 -17.91 -8.42
CA GLN A 180 12.11 -17.69 -9.34
C GLN A 180 11.81 -16.21 -9.60
N GLY A 181 12.52 -15.29 -8.92
CA GLY A 181 12.26 -13.85 -9.00
C GLY A 181 10.91 -13.45 -8.42
N ILE A 182 10.35 -14.28 -7.53
CA ILE A 182 9.06 -14.03 -6.86
C ILE A 182 9.26 -13.10 -5.67
N ILE A 183 10.43 -13.15 -5.04
CA ILE A 183 10.84 -12.24 -3.96
C ILE A 183 12.27 -11.72 -4.24
N ASP A 184 12.55 -10.47 -3.85
CA ASP A 184 13.84 -9.82 -4.06
C ASP A 184 14.98 -10.45 -3.24
N GLU A 185 16.22 -10.27 -3.69
CA GLU A 185 17.42 -10.58 -2.89
C GLU A 185 17.53 -9.63 -1.67
N GLU A 186 18.29 -10.04 -0.65
CA GLU A 186 18.48 -9.17 0.52
C GLU A 186 19.19 -7.88 0.13
N VAL A 187 18.63 -6.76 0.59
CA VAL A 187 19.21 -5.44 0.43
C VAL A 187 20.36 -5.32 1.44
N ALA A 188 21.54 -4.90 0.97
CA ALA A 188 22.72 -4.68 1.81
C ALA A 188 22.58 -3.45 2.72
#